data_AF-U1KW45-F1
#
_entry.id   AF-U1KW45-F1
#
_cell.length_a   1.000
_cell.length_b   1.000
_cell.length_c   1.000
_cell.angle_alpha   90.00
_cell.angle_beta   90.00
_cell.angle_gamma   90.00
#
_symmetry.space_group_name_H-M   'P 1'
#
loop_
_entity.id
_entity.type
_entity.pdbx_description
1 polymer ?
#
loop_
_entity_poly.entity_id
_entity_poly.type
_entity_poly.pdbx_seq_one_letter_code
_entity_poly.pdbx_strand_id
1 'polypeptide(L)'
;MQRSLWAFALAVTATSALANSKETSNTQWVDTFIGTGGDGHTFPGAVVPFGMVQLSPDTDNPMRGESQQAEIYKRCAGYHYDDHTITGFSHTHFSGTGHSDLGDLLVMPMTGDIKTSAG
;
A
#
# COMPACT_ATOMS: atom_id res chain seq x y z
N MET A 1 -29.61 44.33 -35.21
CA MET A 1 -28.68 44.13 -34.07
C MET A 1 -28.87 42.75 -33.38
N GLN A 2 -29.15 41.66 -34.11
CA GLN A 2 -29.39 40.33 -33.51
C GLN A 2 -28.47 39.20 -34.04
N ARG A 3 -27.58 39.52 -34.98
CA ARG A 3 -26.66 38.53 -35.59
C ARG A 3 -25.34 38.35 -34.84
N SER A 4 -24.96 39.26 -33.94
CA SER A 4 -23.70 39.19 -33.17
C SER A 4 -23.81 38.39 -31.87
N LEU A 5 -25.02 38.11 -31.37
CA LEU A 5 -25.25 37.41 -30.11
C LEU A 5 -25.05 35.88 -30.22
N TRP A 6 -25.28 35.30 -31.39
CA TRP A 6 -25.10 33.87 -31.63
C TRP A 6 -23.63 33.47 -31.80
N ALA A 7 -22.80 34.38 -32.34
CA ALA A 7 -21.37 34.15 -32.53
C ALA A 7 -20.60 34.12 -31.20
N PHE A 8 -21.07 34.87 -30.18
CA PHE A 8 -20.45 34.91 -28.86
C PHE A 8 -20.80 33.66 -28.03
N ALA A 9 -22.03 33.15 -28.15
CA ALA A 9 -22.44 31.93 -27.45
C ALA A 9 -21.70 30.68 -27.96
N LEU A 10 -21.42 30.60 -29.27
CA LEU A 10 -20.69 29.47 -29.86
C LEU A 10 -19.20 29.45 -29.46
N ALA A 11 -18.59 30.62 -29.26
CA ALA A 11 -17.20 30.74 -28.85
C ALA A 11 -16.95 30.33 -27.40
N VAL A 12 -17.94 30.52 -26.50
CA VAL A 12 -17.83 30.15 -25.08
C VAL A 12 -18.03 28.64 -24.85
N THR A 13 -18.80 27.95 -25.69
CA THR A 13 -18.95 26.49 -25.62
C THR A 13 -17.77 25.70 -26.20
N ALA A 14 -16.95 26.33 -27.06
CA ALA A 14 -15.80 25.65 -27.69
C ALA A 14 -14.56 25.57 -26.77
N THR A 15 -14.44 26.45 -25.76
CA THR A 15 -13.28 26.49 -24.85
C THR A 15 -13.37 25.51 -23.68
N SER A 16 -14.56 25.03 -23.31
CA SER A 16 -14.75 24.05 -22.23
C SER A 16 -14.43 22.60 -22.62
N ALA A 17 -14.23 22.31 -23.90
CA ALA A 17 -13.99 20.95 -24.40
C ALA A 17 -12.50 20.55 -24.51
N LEU A 18 -11.56 21.47 -24.25
CA LEU A 18 -10.12 21.25 -24.48
C LEU A 18 -9.31 20.93 -23.22
N ALA A 19 -9.92 20.89 -22.04
CA ALA A 19 -9.19 20.84 -20.76
C ALA A 19 -9.27 19.49 -20.02
N ASN A 20 -9.30 18.35 -20.73
CA ASN A 20 -9.26 17.05 -20.06
C ASN A 20 -8.46 16.00 -20.84
N SER A 21 -7.18 16.27 -21.10
CA SER A 21 -6.23 15.19 -21.43
C SER A 21 -5.95 14.41 -20.15
N LYS A 22 -6.58 13.25 -20.00
CA LYS A 22 -6.27 12.29 -18.94
C LYS A 22 -4.83 11.79 -19.17
N GLU A 23 -3.86 12.40 -18.50
CA GLU A 23 -2.49 11.90 -18.40
C GLU A 23 -2.56 10.46 -17.87
N THR A 24 -2.08 9.51 -18.66
CA THR A 24 -2.03 8.11 -18.26
C THR A 24 -0.88 7.94 -17.27
N SER A 25 -1.19 7.88 -15.98
CA SER A 25 -0.18 7.68 -14.94
C SER A 25 0.50 6.31 -15.09
N ASN A 26 1.84 6.30 -15.08
CA ASN A 26 2.62 5.06 -15.08
C ASN A 26 2.40 4.20 -13.82
N THR A 27 1.84 4.78 -12.74
CA THR A 27 1.55 4.05 -11.49
C THR A 27 0.55 2.92 -11.69
N GLN A 28 -0.26 2.95 -12.75
CA GLN A 28 -1.20 1.86 -13.07
C GLN A 28 -0.52 0.52 -13.42
N TRP A 29 0.78 0.56 -13.76
CA TRP A 29 1.55 -0.64 -14.10
C TRP A 29 2.22 -1.29 -12.89
N VAL A 30 2.15 -0.65 -11.71
CA VAL A 30 2.76 -1.14 -10.48
C VAL A 30 1.77 -2.05 -9.76
N ASP A 31 2.16 -3.30 -9.57
CA ASP A 31 1.48 -4.25 -8.68
C ASP A 31 2.36 -4.48 -7.45
N THR A 32 1.91 -3.98 -6.29
CA THR A 32 2.67 -4.07 -5.03
C THR A 32 2.61 -5.46 -4.39
N PHE A 33 1.79 -6.38 -4.90
CA PHE A 33 1.74 -7.76 -4.42
C PHE A 33 2.82 -8.65 -5.05
N ILE A 34 3.45 -8.22 -6.15
CA ILE A 34 4.57 -8.96 -6.75
C ILE A 34 5.73 -9.03 -5.74
N GLY A 35 6.14 -10.25 -5.40
CA GLY A 35 7.20 -10.52 -4.44
C GLY A 35 6.76 -10.60 -2.97
N THR A 36 5.46 -10.43 -2.69
CA THR A 36 4.93 -10.50 -1.32
C THR A 36 4.68 -11.92 -0.81
N GLY A 37 4.81 -12.93 -1.67
CA GLY A 37 4.80 -14.35 -1.30
C GLY A 37 6.09 -15.05 -1.74
N GLY A 38 6.27 -16.30 -1.32
CA GLY A 38 7.53 -17.02 -1.54
C GLY A 38 8.70 -16.27 -0.89
N ASP A 39 9.88 -16.33 -1.51
CA ASP A 39 11.11 -15.73 -0.96
C ASP A 39 11.38 -14.29 -1.46
N GLY A 40 10.37 -13.62 -2.00
CA GLY A 40 10.52 -12.25 -2.51
C GLY A 40 10.68 -11.21 -1.40
N HIS A 41 9.95 -11.42 -0.30
CA HIS A 41 9.95 -10.58 0.90
C HIS A 41 9.75 -9.07 0.61
N THR A 42 8.82 -8.73 -0.28
CA THR A 42 8.34 -7.34 -0.43
C THR A 42 7.10 -7.10 0.42
N PHE A 43 6.69 -5.85 0.59
CA PHE A 43 5.48 -5.48 1.31
C PHE A 43 4.56 -4.63 0.40
N PRO A 44 3.22 -4.75 0.52
CA PRO A 44 2.28 -4.06 -0.35
C PRO A 44 1.92 -2.63 0.09
N GLY A 45 2.45 -2.21 1.25
CA GLY A 45 2.16 -0.94 1.91
C GLY A 45 2.55 0.34 1.14
N ALA A 46 1.99 1.46 1.59
CA ALA A 46 2.19 2.76 0.98
C ALA A 46 3.54 3.37 1.36
N VAL A 47 4.28 3.83 0.36
CA VAL A 47 5.56 4.52 0.52
C VAL A 47 5.79 5.47 -0.66
N VAL A 48 6.32 6.66 -0.38
CA VAL A 48 6.82 7.57 -1.43
C VAL A 48 8.25 7.18 -1.81
N PRO A 49 8.76 7.51 -3.01
CA PRO A 49 10.12 7.17 -3.39
C PRO A 49 11.15 7.62 -2.34
N PHE A 50 11.91 6.67 -1.80
CA PHE A 50 12.91 6.88 -0.73
C PHE A 50 12.34 7.44 0.59
N GLY A 51 11.04 7.24 0.83
CA GLY A 51 10.38 7.66 2.06
C GLY A 51 10.89 6.91 3.30
N MET A 52 11.01 7.63 4.41
CA MET A 52 11.44 7.06 5.70
C MET A 52 10.37 6.16 6.34
N VAL A 53 9.10 6.38 6.00
CA VAL A 53 7.95 5.66 6.55
C VAL A 53 7.40 4.72 5.50
N GLN A 54 7.28 3.45 5.84
CA GLN A 54 6.68 2.40 5.02
C GLN A 54 5.46 1.88 5.76
N LEU A 55 4.29 2.50 5.54
CA LEU A 55 3.06 2.08 6.23
C LEU A 55 2.49 0.85 5.52
N SER A 56 2.56 -0.32 6.15
CA SER A 56 2.16 -1.59 5.55
C SER A 56 1.40 -2.47 6.56
N PRO A 57 0.51 -3.37 6.09
CA PRO A 57 -0.02 -4.44 6.94
C PRO A 57 1.09 -5.40 7.34
N ASP A 58 1.04 -5.84 8.59
CA ASP A 58 1.75 -7.00 9.10
C ASP A 58 0.79 -8.19 9.17
N THR A 59 1.21 -9.35 8.66
CA THR A 59 0.43 -10.60 8.71
C THR A 59 0.86 -11.43 9.91
N ASP A 60 0.65 -12.75 9.87
CA ASP A 60 0.96 -13.69 10.95
C ASP A 60 2.31 -13.38 11.62
N ASN A 61 2.37 -13.50 12.95
CA ASN A 61 3.56 -13.10 13.71
C ASN A 61 4.18 -14.33 14.41
N PRO A 62 4.90 -15.19 13.67
CA PRO A 62 5.63 -16.29 14.27
C PRO A 62 6.70 -15.76 15.24
N MET A 63 6.63 -16.18 16.49
CA MET A 63 7.48 -15.64 17.56
C MET A 63 8.86 -16.27 17.57
N ARG A 64 9.92 -15.44 17.68
CA ARG A 64 11.29 -15.93 17.89
C ARG A 64 11.37 -16.75 19.17
N GLY A 65 11.90 -17.96 19.08
CA GLY A 65 12.01 -18.89 20.20
C GLY A 65 10.83 -19.83 20.38
N GLU A 66 9.72 -19.61 19.67
CA GLU A 66 8.57 -20.52 19.63
C GLU A 66 8.42 -21.16 18.24
N SER A 67 8.45 -20.34 17.19
CA SER A 67 8.31 -20.78 15.81
C SER A 67 9.64 -21.21 15.20
N GLN A 68 9.57 -22.11 14.22
CA GLN A 68 10.74 -22.50 13.44
C GLN A 68 11.29 -21.28 12.71
N GLN A 69 12.61 -21.13 12.73
CA GLN A 69 13.29 -19.98 12.13
C GLN A 69 12.95 -19.79 10.64
N ALA A 70 12.74 -20.89 9.91
CA ALA A 70 12.33 -20.87 8.51
C ALA A 70 10.95 -20.20 8.31
N GLU A 71 10.00 -20.43 9.23
CA GLU A 71 8.67 -19.80 9.15
C GLU A 71 8.71 -18.31 9.51
N ILE A 72 9.59 -17.93 10.44
CA ILE A 72 9.82 -16.53 10.80
C ILE A 72 10.38 -15.75 9.60
N TYR A 73 11.35 -16.32 8.90
CA TYR A 73 12.00 -15.63 7.79
C TYR A 73 11.16 -15.56 6.51
N LYS A 74 10.08 -16.33 6.36
CA LYS A 74 9.13 -16.09 5.26
C LYS A 74 8.51 -14.69 5.32
N ARG A 75 8.46 -14.09 6.51
CA ARG A 75 7.81 -12.79 6.78
C ARG A 75 8.84 -11.72 7.12
N CYS A 76 9.98 -11.71 6.41
CA CYS A 76 11.03 -10.71 6.64
C CYS A 76 10.55 -9.27 6.50
N ALA A 77 9.57 -9.03 5.63
CA ALA A 77 8.98 -7.73 5.36
C ALA A 77 7.67 -7.46 6.12
N GLY A 78 7.33 -8.26 7.14
CA GLY A 78 6.10 -8.13 7.92
C GLY A 78 4.84 -8.71 7.27
N TYR A 79 4.81 -8.81 5.93
CA TYR A 79 3.68 -9.34 5.17
C TYR A 79 4.06 -10.61 4.39
N HIS A 80 3.15 -11.59 4.33
CA HIS A 80 3.21 -12.72 3.40
C HIS A 80 1.85 -12.99 2.75
N TYR A 81 1.81 -13.06 1.41
CA TYR A 81 0.58 -13.10 0.62
C TYR A 81 -0.38 -14.26 0.97
N ASP A 82 0.19 -15.41 1.34
CA ASP A 82 -0.60 -16.60 1.69
C ASP A 82 -1.24 -16.53 3.09
N ASP A 83 -0.88 -15.53 3.90
CA ASP A 83 -1.49 -15.36 5.22
C ASP A 83 -2.90 -14.79 5.12
N HIS A 84 -3.76 -15.22 6.05
CA HIS A 84 -5.17 -14.84 6.06
C HIS A 84 -5.56 -13.90 7.19
N THR A 85 -4.59 -13.51 8.02
CA THR A 85 -4.79 -12.65 9.18
C THR A 85 -3.83 -11.47 9.13
N ILE A 86 -4.32 -10.30 9.56
CA ILE A 86 -3.52 -9.09 9.73
C ILE A 86 -3.41 -8.85 11.24
N THR A 87 -2.19 -8.69 11.73
CA THR A 87 -1.89 -8.40 13.13
C THR A 87 -1.94 -6.89 13.42
N GLY A 88 -1.70 -6.06 12.40
CA GLY A 88 -1.92 -4.61 12.42
C GLY A 88 -1.25 -3.92 11.25
N PHE A 89 -1.05 -2.61 11.37
CA PHE A 89 -0.32 -1.80 10.39
C PHE A 89 0.83 -1.06 11.08
N SER A 90 2.07 -1.41 10.73
CA SER A 90 3.27 -0.77 11.27
C SER A 90 3.88 0.19 10.24
N HIS A 91 4.87 0.98 10.67
CA HIS A 91 5.32 2.17 9.95
C HIS A 91 6.75 2.07 9.39
N THR A 92 7.44 0.95 9.63
CA THR A 92 8.83 0.73 9.19
C THR A 92 9.01 -0.70 8.68
N HIS A 93 9.58 -0.87 7.48
CA HIS A 93 9.75 -2.18 6.85
C HIS A 93 10.99 -2.24 5.97
N PHE A 94 11.64 -3.41 5.92
CA PHE A 94 12.61 -3.74 4.89
C PHE A 94 11.92 -4.40 3.69
N SER A 95 12.40 -4.11 2.48
CA SER A 95 11.91 -4.72 1.23
C SER A 95 13.01 -5.58 0.61
N GLY A 96 12.76 -6.88 0.47
CA GLY A 96 13.63 -7.85 -0.21
C GLY A 96 14.77 -8.43 0.64
N THR A 97 14.69 -8.32 1.97
CA THR A 97 15.73 -8.85 2.87
C THR A 97 15.50 -10.32 3.19
N GLY A 98 16.58 -11.04 3.52
CA GLY A 98 16.52 -12.41 4.07
C GLY A 98 16.55 -12.47 5.60
N HIS A 99 16.38 -11.32 6.25
CA HIS A 99 16.30 -11.19 7.71
C HIS A 99 15.21 -10.17 8.08
N SER A 100 14.44 -10.49 9.11
CA SER A 100 13.37 -9.62 9.63
C SER A 100 13.89 -8.67 10.70
N ASP A 101 13.54 -7.39 10.58
CA ASP A 101 13.70 -6.32 11.57
C ASP A 101 12.64 -5.24 11.27
N LEU A 102 12.60 -4.15 12.04
CA LEU A 102 11.57 -3.08 11.97
C LEU A 102 10.17 -3.60 12.35
N GLY A 103 9.10 -3.08 11.76
CA GLY A 103 7.72 -3.32 12.18
C GLY A 103 7.28 -2.40 13.32
N ASP A 104 7.83 -1.19 13.40
CA ASP A 104 7.63 -0.28 14.51
C ASP A 104 6.27 0.45 14.45
N LEU A 105 5.74 0.82 15.63
CA LEU A 105 4.48 1.56 15.78
C LEU A 105 3.28 0.84 15.14
N LEU A 106 2.99 -0.38 15.60
CA LEU A 106 1.85 -1.17 15.17
C LEU A 106 0.53 -0.55 15.63
N VAL A 107 -0.34 -0.22 14.67
CA VAL A 107 -1.70 0.27 14.92
C VAL A 107 -2.71 -0.76 14.42
N MET A 108 -3.58 -1.24 15.30
CA MET A 108 -4.68 -2.15 14.96
C MET A 108 -6.02 -1.47 15.21
N PRO A 109 -6.77 -1.06 14.16
CA PRO A 109 -8.12 -0.54 14.34
C PRO A 109 -9.05 -1.68 14.78
N MET A 110 -9.85 -1.43 15.82
CA MET A 110 -10.79 -2.43 16.33
C MET A 110 -12.06 -1.82 16.91
N THR A 111 -13.10 -2.66 17.02
CA THR A 111 -14.35 -2.34 17.72
C THR A 111 -14.69 -3.50 18.66
N GLY A 112 -15.47 -3.23 19.71
CA GLY A 112 -15.79 -4.24 20.73
C GLY A 112 -14.71 -4.39 21.80
N ASP A 113 -14.61 -5.59 22.38
CA ASP A 113 -13.71 -5.87 23.50
C ASP A 113 -12.25 -5.83 23.09
N ILE A 114 -11.43 -5.14 23.89
CA ILE A 114 -10.00 -4.97 23.65
C ILE A 114 -9.29 -6.33 23.63
N LYS A 115 -8.53 -6.59 22.57
CA LYS A 115 -7.60 -7.72 22.45
C LYS A 115 -6.19 -7.16 22.42
N THR A 116 -5.35 -7.65 23.33
CA THR A 116 -3.94 -7.20 23.47
C THR A 116 -2.95 -8.15 22.83
N SER A 117 -3.41 -9.27 22.29
CA SER A 117 -2.62 -10.26 21.58
C SER A 117 -3.24 -10.54 20.21
N ALA A 118 -2.40 -10.91 19.25
CA ALA A 118 -2.86 -11.52 18.01
C ALA A 118 -3.67 -12.79 18.34
N GLY A 119 -4.70 -13.04 17.53
CA GLY A 119 -5.67 -14.14 17.72
C GLY A 119 -5.36 -15.36 16.90
#